data_AF-A0A822D7L0-F1
#
_entry.id   AF-A0A822D7L0-F1
#
_cell.length_a   1.000
_cell.length_b   1.000
_cell.length_c   1.000
_cell.angle_alpha   90.00
_cell.angle_beta   90.00
_cell.angle_gamma   90.00
#
_symmetry.space_group_name_H-M   'P 1'
#
loop_
_entity.id
_entity.type
_entity.pdbx_description
1 polymer ?
#
loop_
_entity_poly.entity_id
_entity_poly.type
_entity_poly.pdbx_seq_one_letter_code
_entity_poly.pdbx_strand_id
1 'polypeptide(L)'
;KARLPVEEKELLRLTDPDSISVEASYYGPRIEGPITRQTFVDLIEAFQYGEILHEKYVCQILHQARAILKTLPNYNRIDLSRLHHIYIIGDLHGQLADLLHIFNE
;
A
#
# COMPACT_ATOMS: atom_id res chain seq x y z
N LYS A 1 14.36 3.55 22.96
CA LYS A 1 13.64 2.92 21.82
C LYS A 1 13.17 1.54 22.28
N ALA A 2 11.87 1.28 22.32
CA ALA A 2 11.36 -0.03 22.75
C ALA A 2 11.89 -1.13 21.81
N ARG A 3 12.33 -2.25 22.38
CA ARG A 3 12.84 -3.40 21.62
C ARG A 3 11.64 -4.05 20.91
N LEU A 4 11.70 -4.18 19.58
CA LEU A 4 10.64 -4.88 18.84
C LEU A 4 10.53 -6.34 19.35
N PRO A 5 9.31 -6.89 19.48
CA PRO A 5 9.10 -8.30 19.79
C PRO A 5 9.89 -9.22 18.84
N VAL A 6 10.32 -10.38 19.33
CA VAL A 6 11.16 -11.33 18.57
C VAL A 6 10.45 -11.79 17.29
N GLU A 7 9.17 -12.12 17.38
CA GLU A 7 8.33 -12.53 16.25
C GLU A 7 8.25 -11.46 15.15
N GLU A 8 8.14 -10.20 15.55
CA GLU A 8 8.10 -9.09 14.61
C GLU A 8 9.43 -8.93 13.87
N LYS A 9 10.57 -9.10 14.55
CA LYS A 9 11.87 -9.04 13.88
C LYS A 9 12.04 -10.17 12.88
N GLU A 10 11.59 -11.37 13.23
CA GLU A 10 11.67 -12.53 12.35
C GLU A 10 10.76 -12.36 11.12
N LEU A 11 9.54 -11.86 11.31
CA LEU A 11 8.63 -11.54 10.22
C LEU A 11 9.26 -10.53 9.25
N LEU A 12 9.85 -9.45 9.77
CA LEU A 12 10.49 -8.43 8.94
C LEU A 12 11.69 -9.00 8.15
N ARG A 13 12.45 -9.92 8.77
CA ARG A 13 13.58 -10.59 8.12
C ARG A 13 13.14 -11.54 7.01
N LEU A 14 12.07 -12.31 7.23
CA LEU A 14 11.54 -13.27 6.26
C LEU A 14 10.84 -12.61 5.07
N THR A 15 10.42 -11.34 5.22
CA THR A 15 9.69 -10.58 4.20
C THR A 15 10.50 -9.39 3.67
N ASP A 16 11.83 -9.43 3.81
CA ASP A 16 12.71 -8.35 3.37
C ASP A 16 12.67 -8.21 1.83
N PRO A 17 12.16 -7.09 1.27
CA PRO A 17 12.09 -6.89 -0.18
C PRO A 17 13.46 -6.93 -0.86
N ASP A 18 14.54 -6.58 -0.18
CA ASP A 18 15.89 -6.58 -0.76
C ASP A 18 16.44 -7.99 -0.94
N SER A 19 15.90 -8.97 -0.20
CA SER A 19 16.23 -10.39 -0.37
C SER A 19 15.49 -11.07 -1.52
N ILE A 20 14.47 -10.42 -2.08
CA ILE A 20 13.65 -10.95 -3.18
C ILE A 20 14.19 -10.44 -4.52
N SER A 21 14.64 -11.35 -5.37
CA SER A 21 15.05 -11.06 -6.74
C SER A 21 13.85 -10.96 -7.67
N VAL A 22 13.87 -10.00 -8.60
CA VAL A 22 12.87 -9.88 -9.66
C VAL A 22 13.46 -10.47 -10.94
N GLU A 23 12.78 -11.42 -11.58
CA GLU A 23 13.27 -12.01 -12.81
C GLU A 23 13.26 -11.03 -13.98
N ALA A 24 14.16 -11.24 -14.94
CA ALA A 24 14.21 -10.42 -16.16
C ALA A 24 12.95 -10.56 -17.02
N SER A 25 12.21 -11.66 -16.88
CA SER A 25 10.92 -11.91 -17.55
C SER A 25 9.75 -11.18 -16.90
N TYR A 26 9.95 -10.50 -15.77
CA TYR A 26 8.89 -9.71 -15.14
C TYR A 26 8.73 -8.36 -15.83
N TYR A 27 7.60 -8.20 -16.51
CA TYR A 27 7.24 -6.98 -17.26
C TYR A 27 6.10 -6.18 -16.62
N GLY A 28 5.62 -6.60 -15.44
CA GLY A 28 4.60 -5.86 -14.71
C GLY A 28 5.15 -4.61 -14.01
N PRO A 29 4.34 -3.94 -13.18
CA PRO A 29 4.69 -2.67 -12.58
C PRO A 29 5.88 -2.79 -11.63
N ARG A 30 6.80 -1.83 -11.72
CA ARG A 30 7.98 -1.75 -10.86
C ARG A 30 7.89 -0.52 -9.97
N ILE A 31 8.12 -0.72 -8.68
CA ILE A 31 8.14 0.37 -7.70
C ILE A 31 9.59 0.73 -7.37
N GLU A 32 10.03 1.88 -7.84
CA GLU A 32 11.34 2.43 -7.49
C GLU A 32 11.19 3.48 -6.38
N GLY A 33 11.87 3.25 -5.26
CA GLY A 33 11.88 4.21 -4.14
C GLY A 33 10.58 4.26 -3.31
N PRO A 34 10.29 5.39 -2.66
CA PRO A 34 9.09 5.56 -1.85
C PRO A 34 7.83 5.60 -2.73
N ILE A 35 6.71 5.12 -2.19
CA ILE A 35 5.43 5.17 -2.92
C ILE A 35 5.03 6.63 -3.12
N THR A 36 4.88 7.03 -4.38
CA THR A 36 4.42 8.37 -4.77
C THR A 36 3.00 8.31 -5.31
N ARG A 37 2.39 9.50 -5.53
CA ARG A 37 1.12 9.58 -6.25
C ARG A 37 1.21 8.98 -7.66
N GLN A 38 2.34 9.15 -8.35
CA GLN A 38 2.52 8.58 -9.68
C GLN A 38 2.55 7.05 -9.61
N THR A 39 3.30 6.49 -8.65
CA THR A 39 3.32 5.04 -8.37
C THR A 39 1.91 4.50 -8.16
N PHE A 40 1.05 5.22 -7.44
CA PHE A 40 -0.33 4.82 -7.23
C PHE A 40 -1.14 4.80 -8.54
N VAL A 41 -1.02 5.83 -9.38
CA VAL A 41 -1.70 5.90 -10.68
C VAL A 41 -1.26 4.74 -11.58
N ASP A 42 0.06 4.51 -11.69
CA ASP A 42 0.63 3.46 -12.54
C ASP A 42 0.17 2.06 -12.09
N LEU A 43 0.11 1.82 -10.78
CA LEU A 43 -0.39 0.54 -10.23
C LEU A 43 -1.87 0.32 -10.52
N ILE A 44 -2.68 1.36 -10.38
CA ILE A 44 -4.11 1.29 -10.67
C ILE A 44 -4.34 0.95 -12.15
N GLU A 45 -3.64 1.64 -13.05
CA GLU A 45 -3.70 1.39 -14.49
C GLU A 45 -3.30 -0.06 -14.80
N ALA A 46 -2.18 -0.52 -14.26
CA ALA A 46 -1.73 -1.89 -14.47
C ALA A 46 -2.72 -2.96 -13.96
N PHE A 47 -3.34 -2.73 -12.79
CA PHE A 47 -4.37 -3.64 -12.28
C PHE A 47 -5.63 -3.66 -13.14
N GLN A 48 -6.00 -2.53 -13.75
CA GLN A 48 -7.11 -2.49 -14.72
C GLN A 48 -6.82 -3.34 -15.97
N TYR A 49 -5.55 -3.41 -16.39
CA TYR A 49 -5.11 -4.27 -17.50
C TYR A 49 -4.83 -5.73 -17.08
N GLY A 50 -5.07 -6.08 -15.81
CA GLY A 50 -4.88 -7.44 -15.29
C GLY A 50 -3.42 -7.81 -15.03
N GLU A 51 -2.52 -6.82 -14.96
CA GLU A 51 -1.13 -7.06 -14.61
C GLU A 51 -1.00 -7.41 -13.12
N ILE A 52 0.00 -8.25 -12.82
CA ILE A 52 0.25 -8.73 -11.46
C ILE A 52 1.47 -8.01 -10.89
N LEU A 53 1.33 -7.48 -9.67
CA LEU A 53 2.44 -6.89 -8.93
C LEU A 53 3.34 -7.98 -8.33
N HIS A 54 4.64 -7.89 -8.58
CA HIS A 54 5.63 -8.81 -8.03
C HIS A 54 5.64 -8.79 -6.48
N GLU A 55 5.88 -9.92 -5.83
CA GLU A 55 5.83 -10.06 -4.37
C GLU A 55 6.85 -9.19 -3.63
N LYS A 56 8.02 -8.93 -4.25
CA LYS A 56 8.98 -7.91 -3.82
C LYS A 56 8.30 -6.57 -3.54
N TYR A 57 7.53 -6.07 -4.50
CA TYR A 57 6.89 -4.77 -4.42
C TYR A 57 5.69 -4.80 -3.48
N VAL A 58 4.98 -5.93 -3.39
CA VAL A 58 3.95 -6.14 -2.36
C VAL A 58 4.55 -6.03 -0.96
N CYS A 59 5.66 -6.72 -0.69
CA CYS A 59 6.37 -6.62 0.59
C CYS A 59 6.78 -5.17 0.86
N GLN A 60 7.38 -4.48 -0.11
CA GLN A 60 7.77 -3.08 0.01
C GLN A 60 6.60 -2.17 0.42
N ILE A 61 5.42 -2.33 -0.19
CA ILE A 61 4.21 -1.57 0.18
C ILE A 61 3.78 -1.89 1.61
N LEU A 62 3.68 -3.18 1.96
CA LEU A 62 3.22 -3.60 3.27
C LEU A 62 4.15 -3.14 4.39
N HIS A 63 5.47 -3.17 4.17
CA HIS A 63 6.46 -2.64 5.12
C HIS A 63 6.32 -1.14 5.34
N GLN A 64 6.21 -0.35 4.27
CA GLN A 64 6.01 1.10 4.35
C GLN A 64 4.68 1.45 5.05
N ALA A 65 3.59 0.81 4.63
CA ALA A 65 2.26 1.01 5.23
C ALA A 65 2.28 0.67 6.72
N ARG A 66 2.84 -0.47 7.09
CA ARG A 66 2.97 -0.90 8.49
C ARG A 66 3.78 0.08 9.34
N ALA A 67 4.89 0.58 8.81
CA ALA A 67 5.72 1.57 9.51
C ALA A 67 4.93 2.85 9.82
N ILE A 68 4.10 3.30 8.88
CA ILE A 68 3.22 4.48 9.05
C ILE A 68 2.07 4.17 10.01
N LEU A 69 1.30 3.12 9.74
CA LEU A 69 0.09 2.76 10.50
C LEU A 69 0.39 2.50 11.98
N LYS A 70 1.56 1.95 12.32
CA LYS A 70 1.98 1.76 13.72
C LYS A 70 2.24 3.05 14.49
N THR A 71 2.43 4.18 13.80
CA THR A 71 2.60 5.49 14.44
C THR A 71 1.28 6.19 14.71
N LEU A 72 0.18 5.70 14.13
CA LEU A 72 -1.14 6.30 14.28
C LEU A 72 -1.82 5.84 15.58
N PRO A 73 -2.65 6.70 16.20
CA PRO A 73 -3.46 6.29 17.34
C PRO A 73 -4.57 5.31 16.91
N ASN A 74 -5.08 4.53 17.86
CA ASN A 74 -6.22 3.63 17.64
C ASN A 74 -7.51 4.39 17.29
N TYR A 75 -7.60 5.66 17.67
CA TYR A 75 -8.71 6.56 17.38
C TYR A 75 -8.18 7.81 16.69
N ASN A 76 -8.69 8.07 15.49
CA ASN A 76 -8.32 9.24 14.70
C ASN A 76 -9.42 10.30 14.82
N ARG A 77 -9.08 11.48 15.35
CA ARG A 77 -10.00 12.62 15.45
C ARG A 77 -9.81 13.51 14.23
N ILE A 78 -10.87 13.68 13.44
CA ILE A 78 -10.88 14.58 12.28
C ILE A 78 -11.61 15.86 12.67
N ASP A 79 -10.98 17.01 12.45
CA ASP A 79 -11.60 18.32 12.63
C ASP A 79 -12.29 18.75 11.34
N LEU A 80 -13.62 18.73 11.34
CA LEU A 80 -14.43 19.08 10.18
C LEU A 80 -14.50 20.58 9.91
N SER A 81 -14.13 21.44 10.87
CA SER A 81 -14.21 22.90 10.71
C SER A 81 -13.29 23.43 9.59
N ARG A 82 -12.28 22.64 9.23
CA ARG A 82 -11.29 22.95 8.20
C ARG A 82 -11.53 22.24 6.86
N LEU A 83 -12.59 21.44 6.77
CA LEU A 83 -12.91 20.63 5.59
C LEU A 83 -14.13 21.19 4.86
N HIS A 84 -14.04 21.28 3.54
CA HIS A 84 -15.19 21.65 2.70
C HIS A 84 -16.14 20.46 2.47
N HIS A 85 -15.59 19.25 2.34
CA HIS A 85 -16.33 18.01 2.17
C HIS A 85 -15.53 16.85 2.75
N ILE A 86 -16.23 15.77 3.12
CA ILE A 86 -15.65 14.49 3.51
C ILE A 86 -16.45 13.38 2.85
N TYR A 87 -15.77 12.42 2.25
CA TYR A 87 -16.37 11.20 1.69
C TYR A 87 -16.17 10.06 2.69
N ILE A 88 -17.28 9.40 3.06
CA ILE A 88 -17.26 8.21 3.91
C ILE A 88 -17.62 7.03 3.01
N ILE A 89 -16.63 6.18 2.74
CA ILE A 89 -16.80 4.99 1.91
C ILE A 89 -16.92 3.79 2.83
N GLY A 90 -17.91 2.93 2.57
CA GLY A 90 -18.14 1.70 3.30
C GLY A 90 -17.21 0.57 2.85
N ASP A 91 -17.67 -0.67 2.99
CA ASP A 91 -16.91 -1.83 2.54
C ASP A 91 -16.92 -1.93 1.00
N LEU A 92 -15.75 -2.27 0.45
CA LEU A 92 -15.55 -2.51 -0.97
C LEU A 92 -15.35 -4.00 -1.29
N HIS A 93 -15.09 -4.85 -0.29
CA HIS A 93 -14.92 -6.31 -0.45
C HIS A 93 -13.96 -6.74 -1.58
N GLY A 94 -12.93 -5.94 -1.87
CA GLY A 94 -11.96 -6.22 -2.94
C GLY A 94 -12.45 -5.91 -4.35
N GLN A 95 -13.58 -5.21 -4.50
CA GLN A 95 -14.11 -4.77 -5.79
C GLN A 95 -13.33 -3.56 -6.31
N LEU A 96 -12.28 -3.82 -7.09
CA LEU A 96 -11.46 -2.75 -7.68
C LEU A 96 -12.29 -1.81 -8.56
N ALA A 97 -13.26 -2.33 -9.33
CA ALA A 97 -14.11 -1.52 -10.19
C ALA A 97 -14.88 -0.43 -9.41
N ASP A 98 -15.40 -0.78 -8.22
CA ASP A 98 -16.13 0.17 -7.38
C ASP A 98 -15.19 1.23 -6.79
N LEU A 99 -13.99 0.84 -6.36
CA LEU A 99 -12.95 1.78 -5.92
C LEU A 99 -12.60 2.81 -7.03
N LEU A 100 -12.48 2.34 -8.27
CA LEU A 100 -12.16 3.18 -9.42
C LEU A 100 -13.32 4.11 -9.80
N HIS A 101 -14.55 3.63 -9.67
CA HIS A 101 -15.72 4.48 -9.87
C HIS A 101 -15.73 5.64 -8.87
N ILE A 102 -15.45 5.36 -7.59
CA ILE A 102 -15.38 6.38 -6.53
C ILE A 102 -14.31 7.44 -6.81
N PHE A 103 -13.16 7.09 -7.40
CA PHE A 103 -12.14 8.08 -7.75
C PHE A 103 -12.49 8.97 -8.95
N ASN A 104 -13.46 8.56 -9.77
CA ASN A 104 -13.88 9.28 -10.96
C ASN A 104 -15.14 10.15 -10.72
N GLU A 105 -15.75 10.06 -9.53
CA GLU A 105 -16.82 10.95 -9.07
C GLU A 105 -16.26 12.23 -8.41
#